data_AF-A0A7W3RBV4-F1
#
_entry.id   AF-A0A7W3RBV4-F1
#
_cell.length_a   1.000
_cell.length_b   1.000
_cell.length_c   1.000
_cell.angle_alpha   90.00
_cell.angle_beta   90.00
_cell.angle_gamma   90.00
#
_symmetry.space_group_name_H-M   'P 1'
#
loop_
_entity.id
_entity.type
_entity.pdbx_description
1 polymer ?
#
loop_
_entity_poly.entity_id
_entity_poly.type
_entity_poly.pdbx_seq_one_letter_code
_entity_poly.pdbx_strand_id
1 'polypeptide(L)'
;MLVVARNTVAAARHATDAVTALHHAGVPIAGLVIVADGAGPEPRDATARFCLLEGRVRGVVRMPFVPGLRLVDDVTQIPLPERARDALASIRHLAHGRLADR
;
A
#
# COMPACT_ATOMS: atom_id res chain seq x y z
N MET A 1 -10.38 -3.43 5.13
CA MET A 1 -9.25 -2.90 5.92
C MET A 1 -7.99 -2.99 5.09
N LEU A 2 -7.28 -1.87 4.94
CA LEU A 2 -6.01 -1.77 4.23
C LEU A 2 -4.93 -1.38 5.23
N VAL A 3 -3.73 -1.91 5.08
CA VAL A 3 -2.52 -1.40 5.75
C VAL A 3 -1.76 -0.57 4.72
N VAL A 4 -1.38 0.65 5.07
CA VAL A 4 -0.67 1.56 4.18
C VAL A 4 0.66 1.95 4.82
N ALA A 5 1.75 1.83 4.07
CA ALA A 5 3.09 2.17 4.54
C ALA A 5 3.88 2.89 3.44
N ARG A 6 4.87 3.69 3.83
CA ARG A 6 5.90 4.18 2.89
C ARG A 6 6.84 3.03 2.53
N ASN A 7 7.53 3.13 1.38
CA ASN A 7 8.51 2.14 0.91
C ASN A 7 9.87 2.18 1.65
N THR A 8 9.92 2.69 2.87
CA THR A 8 11.16 2.82 3.65
C THR A 8 11.39 1.62 4.57
N VAL A 9 12.64 1.38 4.96
CA VAL A 9 13.00 0.28 5.89
C VAL A 9 12.27 0.40 7.24
N ALA A 10 12.21 1.61 7.80
CA ALA A 10 11.50 1.85 9.06
C ALA A 10 9.99 1.60 8.93
N ALA A 11 9.38 2.07 7.83
CA ALA A 11 7.95 1.83 7.59
C ALA A 11 7.64 0.36 7.31
N ALA A 12 8.54 -0.37 6.64
CA ALA A 12 8.40 -1.81 6.44
C ALA A 12 8.39 -2.57 7.77
N ARG A 13 9.25 -2.20 8.73
CA ARG A 13 9.21 -2.76 10.09
C ARG A 13 7.86 -2.53 10.77
N HIS A 14 7.36 -1.29 10.76
CA HIS A 14 6.06 -0.97 11.36
C HIS A 14 4.89 -1.68 10.65
N ALA A 15 4.97 -1.84 9.33
CA ALA A 15 3.98 -2.62 8.58
C ALA A 15 3.99 -4.10 9.00
N THR A 16 5.17 -4.69 9.22
CA THR A 16 5.30 -6.05 9.75
C THR A 16 4.64 -6.19 11.12
N ASP A 17 4.90 -5.24 12.03
CA ASP A 17 4.31 -5.25 13.38
C ASP A 17 2.77 -5.14 13.30
N ALA A 18 2.26 -4.21 12.50
CA ALA A 18 0.82 -4.02 12.32
C ALA A 18 0.14 -5.23 11.69
N VAL A 19 0.70 -5.78 10.60
CA VAL A 19 0.15 -6.99 9.95
C VAL A 19 0.17 -8.19 10.90
N THR A 20 1.24 -8.35 11.69
CA THR A 20 1.36 -9.44 12.66
C THR A 20 0.31 -9.31 13.76
N ALA A 21 0.12 -8.11 14.33
CA ALA A 21 -0.91 -7.87 15.33
C ALA A 21 -2.33 -8.13 14.80
N LEU A 22 -2.64 -7.64 13.59
CA LEU A 22 -3.94 -7.86 12.96
C LEU A 22 -4.20 -9.33 12.64
N HIS A 23 -3.17 -10.05 12.19
CA HIS A 23 -3.24 -11.49 11.97
C HIS A 23 -3.53 -12.25 13.27
N HIS A 24 -2.82 -11.94 14.36
CA HIS A 24 -3.09 -12.53 15.67
C HIS A 24 -4.49 -12.22 16.21
N ALA A 25 -5.02 -11.03 15.92
CA ALA A 25 -6.38 -10.65 16.26
C ALA A 25 -7.46 -11.25 15.34
N GLY A 26 -7.08 -12.07 14.34
CA GLY A 26 -8.01 -12.66 13.38
C GLY A 26 -8.67 -11.66 12.44
N VAL A 27 -8.10 -10.45 12.29
CA VAL A 27 -8.70 -9.38 11.47
C VAL A 27 -8.23 -9.50 10.02
N PRO A 28 -9.13 -9.72 9.04
CA PRO A 28 -8.75 -9.92 7.66
C PRO A 28 -8.27 -8.63 6.98
N ILE A 29 -7.03 -8.66 6.49
CA ILE A 29 -6.38 -7.56 5.78
C ILE A 29 -6.66 -7.70 4.28
N ALA A 30 -7.38 -6.73 3.72
CA ALA A 30 -7.73 -6.73 2.29
C ALA A 30 -6.51 -6.44 1.40
N GLY A 31 -5.55 -5.67 1.88
CA GLY A 31 -4.33 -5.42 1.14
C GLY A 31 -3.31 -4.58 1.91
N LEU A 32 -2.07 -4.67 1.46
CA LEU A 32 -0.96 -3.82 1.87
C LEU A 32 -0.64 -2.86 0.71
N VAL A 33 -0.68 -1.56 0.99
CA VAL A 33 -0.34 -0.51 0.03
C VAL A 33 1.00 0.09 0.41
N ILE A 34 1.96 0.01 -0.50
CA ILE A 34 3.32 0.53 -0.31
C ILE A 34 3.46 1.76 -1.18
N VAL A 35 3.60 2.93 -0.55
CA VAL A 35 3.67 4.23 -1.22
C VAL A 35 5.13 4.63 -1.37
N ALA A 36 5.58 4.87 -2.61
CA ALA A 36 6.92 5.38 -2.86
C ALA A 36 7.07 6.82 -2.33
N ASP A 37 8.21 7.11 -1.69
CA ASP A 37 8.51 8.40 -1.08
C ASP A 37 9.24 9.40 -1.99
N GLY A 38 9.63 8.95 -3.18
CA GLY A 38 10.35 9.73 -4.18
C GLY A 38 11.86 9.77 -4.00
N ALA A 39 12.43 9.01 -3.05
CA ALA A 39 13.88 8.95 -2.80
C ALA A 39 14.65 7.98 -3.71
N GLY A 40 13.96 7.34 -4.67
CA GLY A 40 14.53 6.35 -5.59
C GLY A 40 13.83 4.98 -5.48
N PRO A 41 14.51 3.90 -5.92
CA PRO A 41 13.99 2.53 -5.80
C PRO A 41 13.73 2.13 -4.36
N GLU A 42 12.80 1.19 -4.16
CA GLU A 42 12.55 0.56 -2.86
C GLU A 42 13.84 -0.10 -2.35
N PRO A 43 14.31 0.21 -1.12
CA PRO A 43 15.48 -0.44 -0.54
C PRO A 43 15.26 -1.95 -0.42
N ARG A 44 16.30 -2.75 -0.71
CA ARG A 44 16.23 -4.23 -0.69
C ARG A 44 15.69 -4.78 0.63
N ASP A 45 16.12 -4.19 1.72
CA ASP A 45 15.67 -4.50 3.08
C ASP A 45 14.17 -4.26 3.30
N ALA A 46 13.61 -3.22 2.69
CA ALA A 46 12.18 -2.96 2.72
C ALA A 46 11.45 -3.97 1.83
N THR A 47 11.95 -4.21 0.61
CA THR A 47 11.40 -5.22 -0.31
C THR A 47 11.31 -6.60 0.33
N ALA A 48 12.39 -7.08 0.95
CA ALA A 48 12.41 -8.38 1.61
C ALA A 48 11.33 -8.47 2.71
N ARG A 49 11.21 -7.44 3.55
CA ARG A 49 10.18 -7.39 4.60
C ARG A 49 8.77 -7.37 4.03
N PHE A 50 8.52 -6.60 2.98
CA PHE A 50 7.20 -6.56 2.33
C PHE A 50 6.84 -7.88 1.66
N CYS A 51 7.79 -8.56 1.00
CA CYS A 51 7.56 -9.88 0.41
C CYS A 51 7.15 -10.92 1.45
N LEU A 52 7.70 -10.87 2.67
CA LEU A 52 7.28 -11.75 3.77
C LEU A 52 5.82 -11.53 4.20
N LEU A 53 5.22 -10.37 3.91
CA LEU A 53 3.83 -10.05 4.25
C LEU A 53 2.84 -10.47 3.18
N GLU A 54 3.28 -10.81 1.96
CA GLU A 54 2.40 -11.16 0.83
C GLU A 54 1.46 -12.32 1.18
N GLY A 55 1.95 -13.34 1.88
CA GLY A 55 1.12 -14.48 2.32
C GLY A 55 0.13 -14.17 3.45
N ARG A 56 0.15 -12.96 4.03
CA ARG A 56 -0.71 -12.55 5.16
C ARG A 56 -1.75 -11.51 4.79
N VAL A 57 -1.78 -11.08 3.53
CA VAL A 57 -2.72 -10.09 2.99
C VAL A 57 -3.31 -10.63 1.68
N ARG A 58 -4.50 -10.15 1.29
CA ARG A 58 -5.11 -10.61 0.03
C ARG A 58 -4.46 -10.02 -1.24
N GLY A 59 -3.66 -8.97 -1.08
CA GLY A 59 -2.94 -8.35 -2.19
C GLY A 59 -1.97 -7.28 -1.73
N VAL A 60 -0.92 -7.06 -2.52
CA VAL A 60 0.06 -5.99 -2.32
C VAL A 60 0.02 -5.06 -3.52
N VAL A 61 -0.08 -3.76 -3.27
CA VAL A 61 -0.07 -2.73 -4.32
C VAL A 61 1.03 -1.73 -4.03
N ARG A 62 1.87 -1.46 -5.03
CA ARG A 62 2.90 -0.41 -4.97
C ARG A 62 2.36 0.85 -5.67
N MET A 63 2.07 1.88 -4.88
CA MET A 63 1.67 3.19 -5.38
C MET A 63 2.92 4.01 -5.73
N PRO A 64 3.09 4.43 -7.00
CA PRO A 64 4.23 5.27 -7.38
C PRO A 64 4.18 6.64 -6.70
N PHE A 65 5.34 7.27 -6.59
CA PHE A 65 5.44 8.64 -6.11
C PHE A 65 4.87 9.58 -7.19
N VAL A 66 3.94 10.47 -6.80
CA VAL A 66 3.37 11.48 -7.68
C VAL A 66 3.79 12.86 -7.16
N PRO A 67 4.86 13.47 -7.72
CA PRO A 67 5.43 14.71 -7.20
C PRO A 67 4.42 15.87 -7.12
N GLY A 68 3.54 15.97 -8.12
CA GLY A 68 2.54 17.05 -8.20
C GLY A 68 1.58 17.10 -7.01
N LEU A 69 1.31 15.96 -6.36
CA LEU A 69 0.44 15.91 -5.17
C LEU A 69 1.04 16.62 -3.95
N ARG A 70 2.35 16.94 -3.94
CA ARG A 70 2.97 17.74 -2.86
C ARG A 70 2.80 19.24 -3.04
N LEU A 71 2.37 19.67 -4.23
CA LEU A 71 2.39 21.08 -4.63
C LEU A 71 0.98 21.69 -4.64
N VAL A 72 -0.04 20.91 -4.28
CA VAL A 72 -1.44 21.33 -4.30
C VAL A 72 -2.13 20.96 -3.00
N ASP A 73 -3.09 21.78 -2.60
CA ASP A 73 -4.00 21.45 -1.49
C ASP A 73 -5.18 20.58 -1.97
N ASP A 74 -5.66 20.84 -3.19
CA ASP A 74 -6.68 20.02 -3.85
C ASP A 74 -6.04 18.99 -4.79
N VAL A 75 -5.99 17.74 -4.32
CA VAL A 75 -5.42 16.62 -5.07
C VAL A 75 -6.15 16.30 -6.37
N THR A 76 -7.39 16.76 -6.56
CA THR A 76 -8.16 16.53 -7.79
C THR A 76 -7.65 17.35 -8.98
N GLN A 77 -6.86 18.39 -8.71
CA GLN A 77 -6.24 19.23 -9.73
C GLN A 77 -5.06 18.55 -10.44
N ILE A 78 -4.53 17.47 -9.87
CA ILE A 78 -3.39 16.74 -10.43
C ILE A 78 -3.90 15.52 -11.19
N PRO A 79 -3.78 15.50 -12.54
CA PRO A 79 -4.08 14.29 -13.29
C PRO A 79 -3.11 13.19 -12.86
N LEU A 80 -3.66 12.08 -12.39
CA LEU A 80 -2.84 10.95 -11.97
C LEU A 80 -2.14 10.32 -13.19
N PRO A 81 -0.82 10.09 -13.11
CA PRO A 81 -0.11 9.28 -14.09
C PRO A 81 -0.78 7.91 -14.24
N GLU A 82 -0.70 7.30 -15.41
CA GLU A 82 -1.32 6.01 -15.71
C GLU A 82 -1.03 4.95 -14.65
N ARG A 83 0.25 4.76 -14.29
CA ARG A 83 0.66 3.82 -13.23
C ARG A 83 0.03 4.10 -11.86
N ALA A 84 -0.21 5.38 -11.53
CA ALA A 84 -0.87 5.75 -10.28
C ALA A 84 -2.38 5.48 -10.35
N ARG A 85 -2.99 5.68 -11.51
CA ARG A 85 -4.40 5.32 -11.77
C ARG A 85 -4.61 3.81 -11.65
N ASP A 86 -3.72 3.01 -12.25
CA ASP A 86 -3.77 1.56 -12.20
C ASP A 86 -3.61 1.05 -10.76
N ALA A 87 -2.61 1.55 -10.03
CA ALA A 87 -2.42 1.23 -8.62
C ALA A 87 -3.66 1.61 -7.78
N LEU A 88 -4.25 2.78 -8.02
CA LEU A 88 -5.48 3.19 -7.34
C LEU A 88 -6.67 2.28 -7.67
N ALA A 89 -6.80 1.84 -8.92
CA ALA A 89 -7.83 0.88 -9.33
C ALA A 89 -7.64 -0.46 -8.61
N SER A 90 -6.41 -0.98 -8.51
CA SER A 90 -6.11 -2.19 -7.73
C SER A 90 -6.45 -2.03 -6.25
N ILE A 91 -6.14 -0.88 -5.65
CA ILE A 91 -6.50 -0.58 -4.24
C ILE A 91 -8.02 -0.60 -4.06
N ARG A 92 -8.77 0.05 -4.96
CA ARG A 92 -10.24 0.04 -4.94
C ARG A 92 -10.79 -1.37 -5.06
N HIS A 93 -10.26 -2.17 -5.98
CA HIS A 93 -10.65 -3.56 -6.13
C HIS A 93 -10.45 -4.37 -4.83
N LEU A 94 -9.27 -4.26 -4.21
CA LEU A 94 -8.99 -4.93 -2.92
C LEU A 94 -9.92 -4.43 -1.79
N ALA A 95 -10.19 -3.13 -1.75
CA ALA A 95 -11.05 -2.54 -0.71
C ALA A 95 -12.52 -2.96 -0.84
N HIS A 96 -13.03 -3.07 -2.08
CA HIS A 96 -14.44 -3.35 -2.37
C HIS A 96 -14.75 -4.83 -2.62
N GLY A 97 -13.76 -5.70 -2.83
CA GLY A 97 -13.90 -7.14 -3.07
C GLY A 97 -14.44 -7.96 -1.88
N ARG A 98 -15.22 -7.35 -0.98
CA ARG A 98 -15.81 -7.97 0.20
C ARG A 98 -17.27 -7.55 0.49
N LEU A 99 -17.93 -6.81 -0.41
CA LEU A 99 -19.35 -6.46 -0.24
C LEU A 99 -20.33 -7.46 -0.89
N ALA A 100 -19.83 -8.50 -1.57
CA ALA A 100 -20.68 -9.39 -2.39
C ALA A 100 -20.95 -10.79 -1.80
N ASP A 101 -20.49 -11.11 -0.58
CA ASP A 101 -20.81 -12.39 0.07
C ASP A 101 -21.47 -12.14 1.44
N ARG A 102 -22.79 -11.97 1.42
CA ARG A 102 -23.71 -12.23 2.54
C ARG A 102 -25.05 -12.71 2.01
#